data_AF-A0A7W7GD26-F1
#
_entry.id   AF-A0A7W7GD26-F1
#
_cell.length_a   1.000
_cell.length_b   1.000
_cell.length_c   1.000
_cell.angle_alpha   90.00
_cell.angle_beta   90.00
_cell.angle_gamma   90.00
#
_symmetry.space_group_name_H-M   'P 1'
#
loop_
_entity.id
_entity.type
_entity.pdbx_description
1 polymer ?
#
loop_
_entity_poly.entity_id
_entity_poly.type
_entity_poly.pdbx_seq_one_letter_code
_entity_poly.pdbx_strand_id
1 'polypeptide(L)'
;MTTREEAARAMGVAPREVNSVTDTQDGAVALMASGARRLIGDDGYYALDDHADNAHLRRAELTEPDIGGPDADGQDDAPEQVPDGTVEQVMTWVGEDAGRARAALEAEESRPSPRKSLITRLEELL
;
A
#
# COMPACT_ATOMS: atom_id res chain seq x y z
N MET A 1 -7.08 4.67 24.67
CA MET A 1 -7.40 5.96 24.03
C MET A 1 -6.41 6.96 24.55
N THR A 2 -5.42 7.31 23.73
CA THR A 2 -4.26 8.08 24.15
C THR A 2 -4.60 9.56 24.14
N THR A 3 -4.53 10.21 25.30
CA THR A 3 -4.86 11.64 25.39
C THR A 3 -3.73 12.52 24.85
N ARG A 4 -4.07 13.78 24.52
CA ARG A 4 -3.08 14.81 24.13
C ARG A 4 -1.98 14.99 25.18
N GLU A 5 -2.33 14.88 26.46
CA GLU A 5 -1.38 15.02 27.56
C GLU A 5 -0.44 13.83 27.67
N GLU A 6 -0.96 12.61 27.51
CA GLU A 6 -0.15 11.39 27.48
C GLU A 6 0.79 11.37 26.28
N ALA A 7 0.30 11.76 25.10
CA ALA A 7 1.11 11.87 23.90
C ALA A 7 2.24 12.91 24.06
N ALA A 8 1.93 14.08 24.61
CA ALA A 8 2.92 15.12 24.85
C ALA A 8 3.99 14.67 25.86
N ARG A 9 3.57 13.94 26.90
CA ARG A 9 4.48 13.34 27.90
C ARG A 9 5.39 12.29 27.29
N ALA A 10 4.85 11.39 26.46
CA ALA A 10 5.62 10.35 25.78
C ALA A 10 6.69 10.95 24.85
N MET A 11 6.41 12.09 24.23
CA MET A 11 7.32 12.77 23.31
C MET A 11 8.24 13.82 23.97
N GLY A 12 8.08 14.09 25.26
CA GLY A 12 8.85 15.13 25.96
C GLY A 12 8.56 16.56 25.46
N VAL A 13 7.35 16.83 24.97
CA VAL A 13 6.93 18.14 24.44
C VAL A 13 5.83 18.77 25.28
N ALA A 14 5.58 20.06 25.11
CA ALA A 14 4.45 20.71 25.77
C ALA A 14 3.12 20.27 25.11
N PRO A 15 2.02 20.08 25.86
CA PRO A 15 0.73 19.67 25.30
C PRO A 15 0.24 20.60 24.18
N ARG A 16 0.53 21.91 24.28
CA ARG A 16 0.21 22.90 23.25
C ARG A 16 0.82 22.59 21.87
N GLU A 17 1.93 21.86 21.83
CA GLU A 17 2.62 21.47 20.61
C GLU A 17 1.96 20.26 19.92
N VAL A 18 1.03 19.57 20.57
CA VAL A 18 0.25 18.46 19.99
C VAL A 18 -1.11 19.02 19.58
N ASN A 19 -1.46 19.04 18.30
CA ASN A 19 -2.75 19.53 17.81
C ASN A 19 -3.87 18.49 18.01
N SER A 20 -3.62 17.25 17.58
CA SER A 20 -4.56 16.13 17.70
C SER A 20 -3.82 14.81 17.92
N VAL A 21 -4.52 13.82 18.48
CA VAL A 21 -4.04 12.44 18.66
C VAL A 21 -5.09 11.48 18.14
N THR A 22 -4.67 10.49 17.36
CA THR A 22 -5.53 9.45 16.81
C THR A 22 -4.96 8.09 17.19
N ASP A 23 -5.72 7.25 17.89
CA ASP A 23 -5.33 5.87 18.16
C ASP A 23 -5.40 5.04 16.87
N THR A 24 -4.39 4.20 16.65
CA THR A 24 -4.27 3.26 15.52
C THR A 24 -4.01 1.86 16.06
N GLN A 25 -4.02 0.84 15.19
CA GLN A 25 -3.68 -0.53 15.58
C GLN A 25 -2.24 -0.65 16.11
N ASP A 26 -1.34 0.23 15.65
CA ASP A 26 0.09 0.22 15.96
C ASP A 26 0.49 1.21 17.07
N GLY A 27 -0.47 1.90 17.70
CA GLY A 27 -0.19 2.88 18.76
C GLY A 27 -1.04 4.14 18.66
N ALA A 28 -0.44 5.31 18.88
CA ALA A 28 -1.13 6.60 18.76
C ALA A 28 -0.37 7.56 17.85
N VAL A 29 -1.05 8.15 16.88
CA VAL A 29 -0.47 9.16 15.98
C VAL A 29 -0.80 10.56 16.51
N ALA A 30 0.23 11.31 16.89
CA ALA A 30 0.13 12.72 17.29
C ALA A 30 0.45 13.64 16.10
N LEU A 31 -0.49 14.53 15.76
CA LEU A 31 -0.24 15.64 14.86
C LEU A 31 0.30 16.81 15.67
N MET A 32 1.48 17.31 15.30
CA MET A 32 2.12 18.43 15.97
C MET A 32 1.64 19.78 15.42
N ALA A 33 1.79 20.84 16.20
CA ALA A 33 1.49 22.22 15.79
C ALA A 33 2.36 22.67 14.61
N SER A 34 3.55 22.08 14.44
CA SER A 34 4.42 22.28 13.27
C SER A 34 3.90 21.60 11.99
N GLY A 35 2.84 20.80 12.07
CA GLY A 35 2.35 19.96 10.99
C GLY A 35 3.05 18.60 10.89
N ALA A 36 4.11 18.36 11.66
CA ALA A 36 4.77 17.06 11.73
C ALA A 36 3.84 16.02 12.35
N ARG A 37 3.90 14.77 11.86
CA ARG A 37 3.18 13.65 12.46
C ARG A 37 4.18 12.78 13.24
N ARG A 38 3.76 12.22 14.36
CA ARG A 38 4.58 11.30 15.16
C ARG A 38 3.76 10.10 15.58
N LEU A 39 4.28 8.89 15.36
CA LEU A 39 3.70 7.66 15.87
C LEU A 39 4.27 7.40 17.27
N ILE A 40 3.41 7.07 18.23
CA ILE A 40 3.76 6.72 19.60
C ILE A 40 3.41 5.26 19.78
N GLY A 41 4.44 4.41 19.86
CA GLY A 41 4.33 2.98 20.13
C GLY A 41 4.78 2.65 21.56
N ASP A 42 4.72 1.37 21.93
CA ASP A 42 5.18 0.88 23.23
C ASP A 42 6.71 1.03 23.42
N ASP A 43 7.46 1.11 22.33
CA ASP A 43 8.91 1.21 22.27
C ASP A 43 9.44 2.65 22.15
N GLY A 44 8.55 3.64 22.00
CA GLY A 44 8.92 5.05 21.94
C GLY A 44 8.07 5.85 20.95
N TYR A 45 8.67 6.88 20.35
CA TYR A 45 8.01 7.64 19.29
C TYR A 45 8.86 7.74 18.04
N TYR A 46 8.19 7.71 16.89
CA TYR A 46 8.76 7.80 15.56
C TYR A 46 8.28 9.07 14.88
N ALA A 47 9.20 9.85 14.32
CA ALA A 47 8.83 10.98 13.47
C ALA A 47 8.35 10.45 12.11
N LEU A 48 7.09 10.73 11.79
CA LEU A 48 6.54 10.58 10.45
C LEU A 48 6.80 11.90 9.73
N ASP A 49 8.07 12.15 9.40
CA ASP A 49 8.40 13.27 8.53
C ASP A 49 7.83 12.94 7.13
N ASP A 50 6.72 13.60 6.79
CA ASP A 50 6.28 13.77 5.40
C ASP A 50 7.33 14.72 4.78
N HIS A 51 8.52 14.18 4.47
CA HIS A 51 9.63 14.94 3.92
C HIS A 51 9.06 15.76 2.76
N ALA A 52 9.34 17.07 2.68
CA ALA A 52 8.92 17.86 1.53
C ALA A 52 9.44 17.25 0.20
N ASP A 53 10.49 16.43 0.29
CA ASP A 53 10.96 15.59 -0.80
C ASP A 53 9.92 14.57 -1.25
N ASN A 54 9.08 13.98 -0.40
CA ASN A 54 7.97 13.12 -0.80
C ASN A 54 6.85 13.83 -1.59
N ALA A 55 6.94 15.14 -1.86
CA ALA A 55 5.99 15.83 -2.74
C ALA A 55 5.92 15.23 -4.15
N HIS A 56 6.98 14.55 -4.62
CA HIS A 56 6.97 13.82 -5.88
C HIS A 56 6.29 12.45 -5.79
N LEU A 57 6.14 11.88 -4.59
CA LEU A 57 5.24 10.76 -4.35
C LEU A 57 3.84 11.36 -4.35
N ARG A 58 3.19 11.32 -5.53
CA ARG A 58 1.76 11.63 -5.61
C ARG A 58 1.07 10.86 -4.49
N ARG A 59 0.39 11.57 -3.58
CA ARG A 59 -0.62 10.94 -2.72
C ARG A 59 -1.55 10.21 -3.67
N ALA A 60 -1.46 8.88 -3.73
CA ALA A 60 -2.55 8.10 -4.25
C ALA A 60 -3.78 8.58 -3.48
N GLU A 61 -4.84 8.94 -4.19
CA GLU A 61 -6.12 9.23 -3.54
C GLU A 61 -6.41 8.06 -2.62
N LEU A 62 -6.45 8.34 -1.31
CA LEU A 62 -7.01 7.41 -0.34
C LEU A 62 -8.49 7.32 -0.68
N THR A 63 -8.82 6.41 -1.59
CA THR A 63 -10.17 5.86 -1.67
C THR A 63 -10.45 5.29 -0.29
N GLU A 64 -11.39 5.90 0.41
CA GLU A 64 -11.89 5.38 1.68
C GLU A 64 -12.20 3.89 1.47
N PRO A 65 -11.66 2.97 2.29
CA PRO A 65 -12.14 1.61 2.23
C PRO A 65 -13.61 1.67 2.59
N ASP A 66 -14.48 1.39 1.62
CA ASP A 66 -15.87 1.07 1.86
C ASP A 66 -15.86 -0.12 2.81
N ILE A 67 -16.02 0.15 4.11
CA ILE A 67 -16.23 -0.90 5.12
C ILE A 67 -17.68 -1.35 4.93
N GLY A 68 -17.92 -2.02 3.80
CA GLY A 68 -19.14 -2.75 3.50
C GLY A 68 -19.34 -3.81 4.58
N GLY A 69 -20.55 -3.84 5.11
CA GLY A 69 -20.96 -4.80 6.12
C GLY A 69 -20.80 -6.27 5.67
N PRO A 70 -20.90 -7.21 6.62
CA PRO A 70 -20.69 -8.63 6.36
C PRO A 70 -21.93 -9.23 5.67
N ASP A 71 -21.99 -9.14 4.35
CA ASP A 71 -22.85 -9.95 3.49
C ASP A 71 -21.98 -10.40 2.32
N ALA A 72 -21.35 -11.57 2.42
CA ALA A 72 -21.86 -12.83 1.87
C ALA A 72 -21.91 -12.83 0.32
N ASP A 73 -21.06 -13.70 -0.24
CA ASP A 73 -21.06 -14.19 -1.63
C ASP A 73 -20.57 -13.21 -2.71
N GLY A 74 -19.25 -13.18 -2.90
CA GLY A 74 -18.60 -12.54 -4.05
C GLY A 74 -17.10 -12.75 -4.01
N GLN A 75 -16.66 -13.91 -4.48
CA GLN A 75 -15.26 -14.27 -4.64
C GLN A 75 -14.64 -13.44 -5.78
N ASP A 76 -14.28 -12.19 -5.49
CA ASP A 76 -13.40 -11.40 -6.33
C ASP A 76 -11.95 -11.72 -5.94
N ASP A 77 -11.43 -12.77 -6.57
CA ASP A 77 -10.00 -13.00 -6.76
C ASP A 77 -9.40 -11.70 -7.36
N ALA A 78 -8.85 -10.85 -6.50
CA ALA A 78 -8.02 -9.74 -6.94
C ALA A 78 -6.95 -10.33 -7.86
N PRO A 79 -6.83 -9.89 -9.13
CA PRO A 79 -5.84 -10.46 -10.03
C PRO A 79 -4.47 -10.20 -9.42
N GLU A 80 -3.80 -11.27 -8.97
CA GLU A 80 -2.39 -11.24 -8.58
C GLU A 80 -1.64 -10.47 -9.67
N GLN A 81 -1.03 -9.35 -9.30
CA GLN A 81 -0.38 -8.46 -10.26
C GLN A 81 0.67 -9.25 -11.05
N VAL A 82 0.58 -9.20 -12.39
CA VAL A 82 1.52 -9.86 -13.29
C VAL A 82 2.93 -9.34 -12.98
N PRO A 83 3.91 -10.22 -12.68
CA PRO A 83 5.25 -9.78 -12.38
C PRO A 83 5.91 -9.09 -13.58
N ASP A 84 6.50 -7.92 -13.39
CA ASP A 84 7.23 -7.19 -14.45
C ASP A 84 8.62 -7.78 -14.79
N GLY A 85 8.97 -8.90 -14.16
CA GLY A 85 10.27 -9.56 -14.19
C GLY A 85 10.67 -10.14 -15.55
N THR A 86 11.64 -11.05 -15.54
CA THR A 86 12.08 -11.77 -16.75
C THR A 86 10.98 -12.69 -17.28
N VAL A 87 11.10 -13.11 -18.54
CA VAL A 87 10.16 -14.08 -19.17
C VAL A 87 10.00 -15.33 -18.29
N GLU A 88 11.08 -15.81 -17.70
CA GLU A 88 11.08 -16.98 -16.82
C GLU A 88 10.30 -16.75 -15.52
N GLN A 89 10.40 -15.55 -14.95
CA GLN A 89 9.63 -15.17 -13.75
C GLN A 89 8.14 -15.08 -14.05
N VAL A 90 7.76 -14.51 -15.20
CA VAL A 90 6.35 -14.45 -15.63
C VAL A 90 5.80 -15.85 -15.86
N MET A 91 6.53 -16.70 -16.59
CA MET A 91 6.10 -18.09 -16.86
C MET A 91 6.03 -18.93 -15.57
N THR A 92 6.91 -18.69 -14.60
CA THR A 92 6.87 -19.37 -13.29
C THR A 92 5.65 -18.94 -12.48
N TRP A 93 5.26 -17.66 -12.57
CA TRP A 93 4.06 -17.14 -11.91
C TRP A 93 2.76 -17.64 -12.57
N VAL A 94 2.73 -17.71 -13.91
CA VAL A 94 1.62 -18.29 -14.67
C VAL A 94 1.45 -19.78 -14.35
N GLY A 95 2.54 -20.54 -14.33
CA GLY A 95 2.50 -21.98 -14.09
C GLY A 95 1.62 -22.69 -15.12
N GLU A 96 0.63 -23.46 -14.64
CA GLU A 96 -0.36 -24.16 -15.48
C GLU A 96 -1.73 -23.46 -15.48
N ASP A 97 -1.80 -22.23 -14.97
CA ASP A 97 -3.05 -21.49 -14.83
C ASP A 97 -3.34 -20.66 -16.09
N ALA A 98 -4.34 -21.09 -16.86
CA ALA A 98 -4.77 -20.39 -18.07
C ALA A 98 -5.36 -19.00 -17.79
N GLY A 99 -5.91 -18.75 -16.60
CA GLY A 99 -6.39 -17.43 -16.19
C GLY A 99 -5.23 -16.46 -16.01
N ARG A 100 -4.16 -16.89 -15.34
CA ARG A 100 -2.91 -16.12 -15.20
C ARG A 100 -2.21 -15.91 -16.54
N ALA A 101 -2.25 -16.90 -17.44
CA ALA A 101 -1.69 -16.75 -18.79
C ALA A 101 -2.40 -15.64 -19.60
N ARG A 102 -3.74 -15.55 -19.53
CA ARG A 102 -4.50 -14.46 -20.17
C ARG A 102 -4.16 -13.10 -19.57
N ALA A 103 -4.09 -13.01 -18.24
CA ALA A 103 -3.72 -11.77 -17.55
C ALA A 103 -2.30 -11.30 -17.95
N ALA A 104 -1.34 -12.23 -18.02
CA ALA A 104 0.02 -11.92 -18.45
C ALA A 104 0.09 -11.50 -19.93
N LEU A 105 -0.75 -12.10 -20.79
CA LEU A 105 -0.81 -11.77 -22.20
C LEU A 105 -1.34 -10.35 -22.41
N GLU A 106 -2.47 -10.00 -21.79
CA GLU A 106 -3.08 -8.68 -21.88
C GLU A 106 -2.15 -7.58 -21.31
N ALA A 107 -1.48 -7.89 -20.19
CA ALA A 107 -0.51 -6.98 -19.58
C ALA A 107 0.69 -6.75 -20.51
N GLU A 108 1.21 -7.78 -21.17
CA GLU A 108 2.37 -7.68 -22.06
C GLU A 108 2.03 -7.01 -23.39
N GLU A 109 0.85 -7.26 -23.97
CA GLU A 109 0.37 -6.60 -25.19
C GLU A 109 0.14 -5.10 -25.00
N SER A 110 -0.25 -4.69 -23.78
CA SER A 110 -0.46 -3.28 -23.42
C SER A 110 0.84 -2.49 -23.22
N ARG A 111 2.01 -3.14 -23.28
CA ARG A 111 3.31 -2.47 -23.07
C ARG A 111 3.74 -1.70 -24.31
N PRO A 112 4.47 -0.58 -24.13
CA PRO A 112 5.04 0.17 -25.26
C PRO A 112 6.13 -0.61 -26.02
N SER A 113 6.70 -1.67 -25.42
CA SER A 113 7.65 -2.57 -26.08
C SER A 113 7.34 -4.02 -25.69
N PRO A 114 6.38 -4.67 -26.37
CA PRO A 114 5.95 -6.01 -26.05
C PRO A 114 7.04 -7.04 -26.38
N ARG A 115 7.32 -7.92 -25.43
CA ARG A 115 8.27 -9.01 -25.58
C ARG A 115 7.61 -10.14 -26.35
N LYS A 116 7.84 -10.18 -27.66
CA LYS A 116 7.29 -11.21 -28.56
C LYS A 116 7.55 -12.65 -28.07
N SER A 117 8.71 -12.91 -27.47
CA SER A 117 9.05 -14.23 -26.92
C SER A 117 8.23 -14.64 -25.71
N LEU A 118 7.70 -13.68 -24.93
CA LEU A 118 6.81 -13.95 -23.81
C LEU A 118 5.38 -14.19 -24.33
N ILE A 119 4.90 -13.33 -25.23
CA ILE A 119 3.59 -13.45 -25.88
C ILE A 119 3.42 -14.85 -26.51
N THR A 120 4.37 -15.28 -27.34
CA THR A 120 4.30 -16.61 -27.99
C THR A 120 4.21 -17.75 -26.98
N ARG A 121 4.91 -17.67 -25.84
CA ARG A 121 4.86 -18.70 -24.80
C ARG A 121 3.57 -18.69 -24.00
N LEU A 122 2.94 -17.53 -23.84
CA LEU A 122 1.65 -17.40 -23.18
C LEU A 122 0.52 -17.91 -24.08
N GLU A 123 0.59 -17.64 -25.38
CA GLU A 123 -0.36 -18.19 -26.37
C GLU A 123 -0.33 -19.73 -26.43
N GLU A 124 0.84 -20.35 -26.22
CA GLU A 124 0.96 -21.82 -26.15
C GLU A 124 0.27 -22.46 -24.93
N LEU A 125 -0.04 -21.66 -23.90
CA LEU A 125 -0.70 -22.11 -22.66
C LEU A 125 -2.22 -21.88 -22.65
N LEU A 126 -2.77 -21.24 -23.70
CA LEU A 126 -4.19 -20.86 -23.82
C LEU A 126 -4.96 -21.74 -24.82
#